data_AF-A0A8T2RIC3-F1
#
_entry.id   AF-A0A8T2RIC3-F1
#
_cell.length_a   1.000
_cell.length_b   1.000
_cell.length_c   1.000
_cell.angle_alpha   90.00
_cell.angle_beta   90.00
_cell.angle_gamma   90.00
#
_symmetry.space_group_name_H-M   'P 1'
#
loop_
_entity.id
_entity.type
_entity.pdbx_description
1 polymer ?
#
loop_
_entity_poly.entity_id
_entity_poly.type
_entity_poly.pdbx_seq_one_letter_code
_entity_poly.pdbx_strand_id
1 'polypeptide(L)'
;MAFGPVENGVIAETLIATPKHTLPPNPGFAYSKIWLIPPRTELAIPNVWVDSMRACSPPHSCYVKGDPFDIDIHYRAWIAKHPSALNIFDQIVEVAKGKQIVMFLDYDGTLSPIVKDPERAIMSEAMRTAVRKLAACFPTAIISGRNREKVFDFVGLSELYYAGSHGMDIMGPAQGSNGIKASGVKSYDGKGNEVVLFQPAKDFESTINKVFNMLEDIVRKVNGARIEHNKFSVSVHFRCVEEEDWDVLADEVRAVVQFFPTLCLTEGRKVLEVRPSISWDKGKALEYLLNALGLEGRPDVFPVYIGDDRTDEDAFKVLNKQNHGLGILVSTAVKETNAQSSLRDPSEVLEFLQRLVCWQQNHT
;
A
#
# COMPACT_ATOMS: atom_id res chain seq x y z
N MET A 1 -36.14 -57.09 30.44
CA MET A 1 -37.25 -56.15 30.64
C MET A 1 -37.35 -55.27 29.41
N ALA A 2 -38.58 -54.98 29.00
CA ALA A 2 -39.05 -54.21 27.84
C ALA A 2 -38.28 -52.88 27.62
N PHE A 3 -38.19 -52.27 26.44
CA PHE A 3 -39.27 -51.88 25.51
C PHE A 3 -38.74 -51.69 24.06
N GLY A 4 -39.54 -52.05 23.04
CA GLY A 4 -39.57 -51.34 21.75
C GLY A 4 -40.70 -50.29 21.76
N PRO A 5 -41.20 -49.76 20.61
CA PRO A 5 -40.85 -50.08 19.21
C PRO A 5 -40.96 -48.89 18.18
N VAL A 6 -40.81 -49.21 16.87
CA VAL A 6 -41.34 -48.58 15.61
C VAL A 6 -40.90 -47.13 15.22
N GLU A 7 -40.75 -46.63 13.98
CA GLU A 7 -41.13 -46.90 12.56
C GLU A 7 -40.00 -46.40 11.62
N ASN A 8 -39.60 -47.09 10.54
CA ASN A 8 -40.17 -47.16 9.18
C ASN A 8 -40.41 -45.81 8.46
N GLY A 9 -39.62 -45.57 7.40
CA GLY A 9 -39.83 -44.49 6.44
C GLY A 9 -38.96 -44.66 5.18
N VAL A 10 -39.42 -45.51 4.26
CA VAL A 10 -38.92 -45.67 2.88
C VAL A 10 -39.46 -44.52 2.03
N ILE A 11 -38.62 -43.77 1.28
CA ILE A 11 -39.04 -43.22 -0.04
C ILE A 11 -37.85 -43.05 -1.02
N ALA A 12 -37.90 -43.87 -2.07
CA ALA A 12 -37.51 -43.74 -3.49
C ALA A 12 -36.34 -42.85 -3.96
N GLU A 13 -35.44 -43.51 -4.71
CA GLU A 13 -34.62 -42.93 -5.78
C GLU A 13 -35.49 -42.26 -6.86
N THR A 14 -35.07 -41.09 -7.34
CA THR A 14 -35.50 -40.58 -8.65
C THR A 14 -34.34 -39.84 -9.29
N LEU A 15 -33.76 -40.47 -10.31
CA LEU A 15 -32.91 -39.87 -11.33
C LEU A 15 -33.67 -38.74 -12.02
N ILE A 16 -33.19 -37.51 -11.92
CA ILE A 16 -33.65 -36.40 -12.76
C ILE A 16 -32.48 -35.93 -13.61
N ALA A 17 -32.69 -36.07 -14.92
CA ALA A 17 -31.77 -35.71 -15.98
C ALA A 17 -31.47 -34.20 -16.02
N THR A 18 -30.23 -33.86 -16.34
CA THR A 18 -29.77 -32.49 -16.56
C THR A 18 -30.34 -31.91 -17.85
N PRO A 19 -30.83 -30.66 -17.87
CA PRO A 19 -31.09 -29.98 -19.12
C PRO A 19 -29.79 -29.36 -19.65
N LYS A 20 -29.39 -29.80 -20.85
CA LYS A 20 -28.38 -29.13 -21.68
C LYS A 20 -28.89 -27.74 -22.05
N HIS A 21 -28.29 -26.69 -21.49
CA HIS A 21 -28.44 -25.34 -22.03
C HIS A 21 -27.45 -25.15 -23.18
N THR A 22 -27.96 -25.25 -24.40
CA THR A 22 -27.28 -24.84 -25.63
C THR A 22 -27.18 -23.31 -25.67
N LEU A 23 -25.96 -22.80 -25.74
CA LEU A 23 -25.69 -21.39 -26.04
C LEU A 23 -26.05 -21.10 -27.52
N PRO A 24 -26.71 -19.97 -27.83
CA PRO A 24 -26.91 -19.55 -29.22
C PRO A 24 -25.58 -19.11 -29.87
N PRO A 25 -25.47 -19.17 -31.22
CA PRO A 25 -24.21 -18.93 -31.91
C PRO A 25 -23.80 -17.45 -31.84
N ASN A 26 -22.48 -17.27 -31.70
CA ASN A 26 -21.74 -16.02 -31.69
C ASN A 26 -22.01 -15.20 -32.97
N PRO A 27 -22.52 -13.96 -32.92
CA PRO A 27 -22.35 -13.03 -34.01
C PRO A 27 -20.95 -12.41 -33.87
N GLY A 28 -20.06 -12.72 -34.81
CA GLY A 28 -18.76 -12.06 -34.92
C GLY A 28 -18.95 -10.56 -35.04
N PHE A 29 -18.45 -9.80 -34.06
CA PHE A 29 -18.39 -8.35 -34.14
C PHE A 29 -16.99 -7.92 -34.56
N ALA A 30 -16.90 -7.45 -35.81
CA ALA A 30 -15.76 -6.70 -36.31
C ALA A 30 -15.69 -5.35 -35.59
N TYR A 31 -14.58 -5.07 -34.91
CA TYR A 31 -14.33 -3.77 -34.29
C TYR A 31 -13.89 -2.76 -35.35
N SER A 32 -14.83 -1.98 -35.84
CA SER A 32 -14.55 -0.69 -36.47
C SER A 32 -15.68 0.27 -36.14
N LYS A 33 -15.41 1.26 -35.25
CA LYS A 33 -16.03 2.60 -35.22
C LYS A 33 -15.63 3.36 -33.94
N ILE A 34 -14.79 4.37 -34.14
CA ILE A 34 -14.82 5.73 -33.57
C ILE A 34 -15.68 5.87 -32.30
N TRP A 35 -15.01 6.00 -31.15
CA TRP A 35 -15.66 6.36 -29.88
C TRP A 35 -16.05 7.84 -29.90
N LEU A 36 -17.35 8.11 -29.92
CA LEU A 36 -17.91 9.43 -29.66
C LEU A 36 -18.04 9.59 -28.14
N ILE A 37 -17.20 10.45 -27.56
CA ILE A 37 -17.36 10.98 -26.21
C ILE A 37 -18.70 11.73 -26.16
N PRO A 38 -19.61 11.48 -25.19
CA PRO A 38 -20.84 12.25 -25.10
C PRO A 38 -20.52 13.72 -24.77
N PRO A 39 -21.24 14.70 -25.36
CA PRO A 39 -20.94 16.12 -25.15
C PRO A 39 -21.25 16.55 -23.71
N ARG A 40 -20.40 17.45 -23.18
CA ARG A 40 -20.53 18.12 -21.88
C ARG A 40 -21.95 18.66 -21.69
N THR A 41 -22.62 18.25 -20.61
CA THR A 41 -23.72 19.04 -20.04
C THR A 41 -23.12 20.07 -19.10
N GLU A 42 -23.23 21.35 -19.46
CA GLU A 42 -22.91 22.50 -18.59
C GLU A 42 -23.84 22.53 -17.38
N LEU A 43 -23.42 21.88 -16.30
CA LEU A 43 -23.84 22.24 -14.95
C LEU A 43 -22.57 22.21 -14.10
N ALA A 44 -21.97 23.39 -13.92
CA ALA A 44 -20.83 23.61 -13.03
C ALA A 44 -21.28 23.34 -11.58
N ILE A 45 -21.10 22.10 -11.14
CA ILE A 45 -21.09 21.73 -9.72
C ILE A 45 -19.74 22.23 -9.18
N PRO A 46 -19.68 22.97 -8.06
CA PRO A 46 -18.40 23.37 -7.47
C PRO A 46 -17.48 22.16 -7.30
N ASN A 47 -16.23 22.28 -7.77
CA ASN A 47 -15.25 21.20 -7.91
C ASN A 47 -14.74 20.66 -6.55
N VAL A 48 -15.60 19.95 -5.80
CA VAL A 48 -15.25 19.25 -4.54
C VAL A 48 -14.03 18.34 -4.73
N TRP A 49 -13.85 17.80 -5.94
CA TRP A 49 -12.77 16.89 -6.27
C TRP A 49 -11.41 17.58 -6.43
N VAL A 50 -11.36 18.78 -7.03
CA VAL A 50 -10.09 19.54 -7.13
C VAL A 50 -9.62 19.95 -5.73
N ASP A 51 -10.56 20.31 -4.85
CA ASP A 51 -10.23 20.59 -3.45
C ASP A 51 -9.72 19.35 -2.71
N SER A 52 -10.26 18.16 -3.00
CA SER A 52 -9.72 16.88 -2.51
C SER A 52 -8.31 16.58 -3.05
N MET A 53 -8.08 16.80 -4.35
CA MET A 53 -6.77 16.65 -4.98
C MET A 53 -5.74 17.62 -4.40
N ARG A 54 -6.14 18.86 -4.12
CA ARG A 54 -5.34 19.86 -3.39
C ARG A 54 -5.06 19.40 -1.97
N ALA A 55 -6.06 18.90 -1.24
CA ALA A 55 -5.89 18.44 0.14
C ALA A 55 -4.95 17.22 0.25
N CYS A 56 -4.98 16.30 -0.72
CA CYS A 56 -4.07 15.16 -0.79
C CYS A 56 -2.64 15.55 -1.19
N SER A 57 -2.46 16.76 -1.72
CA SER A 57 -1.20 17.26 -2.26
C SER A 57 -0.70 18.43 -1.40
N PRO A 58 0.21 18.24 -0.43
CA PRO A 58 0.70 19.38 0.30
C PRO A 58 1.37 20.34 -0.70
N PRO A 59 1.08 21.65 -0.61
CA PRO A 59 1.99 22.64 -1.14
C PRO A 59 3.35 22.37 -0.50
N HIS A 60 4.45 22.66 -1.20
CA HIS A 60 5.71 22.89 -0.50
C HIS A 60 5.43 23.82 0.68
N SER A 61 5.58 23.29 1.90
CA SER A 61 5.19 23.96 3.13
C SER A 61 3.76 24.50 3.10
N CYS A 62 2.79 23.72 3.59
CA CYS A 62 1.65 24.30 4.27
C CYS A 62 2.17 24.98 5.56
N TYR A 63 2.85 26.12 5.41
CA TYR A 63 2.68 27.20 6.37
C TYR A 63 1.17 27.44 6.37
N VAL A 64 0.49 26.97 7.42
CA VAL A 64 -0.85 27.45 7.72
C VAL A 64 -0.77 28.97 7.58
N LYS A 65 -1.62 29.58 6.75
CA LYS A 65 -1.76 31.05 6.74
C LYS A 65 -2.37 31.43 8.09
N GLY A 66 -1.54 31.46 9.12
CA GLY A 66 -1.84 31.78 10.50
C GLY A 66 -0.66 32.54 11.08
N ASP A 67 -0.88 33.23 12.18
CA ASP A 67 0.18 33.90 12.93
C ASP A 67 1.32 32.88 13.16
N PRO A 68 2.60 33.22 12.90
CA PRO A 68 3.75 32.36 13.24
C PRO A 68 3.69 31.81 14.67
N PHE A 69 3.05 32.54 15.60
CA PHE A 69 2.82 32.11 16.97
C PHE A 69 1.82 30.95 17.08
N ASP A 70 0.73 30.96 16.30
CA ASP A 70 -0.28 29.89 16.28
C ASP A 70 0.26 28.61 15.64
N ILE A 71 1.08 28.74 14.59
CA ILE A 71 1.76 27.59 13.95
C ILE A 71 2.65 26.86 14.96
N ASP A 72 3.41 27.61 15.76
CA ASP A 72 4.28 27.04 16.78
C ASP A 72 3.48 26.34 17.89
N ILE A 73 2.34 26.90 18.31
CA ILE A 73 1.45 26.26 19.30
C ILE A 73 0.86 24.95 18.77
N HIS A 74 0.29 24.95 17.55
CA HIS A 74 -0.30 23.76 16.96
C HIS A 74 0.74 22.67 16.71
N TYR A 75 1.93 23.04 16.23
CA TYR A 75 3.02 22.10 16.03
C TYR A 75 3.54 21.52 17.35
N ARG A 76 3.69 22.34 18.41
CA ARG A 76 4.07 21.87 19.75
C ARG A 76 3.04 20.92 20.34
N ALA A 77 1.75 21.24 20.23
CA ALA A 77 0.67 20.36 20.67
C ALA A 77 0.68 19.03 19.90
N TRP A 78 0.96 19.08 18.60
CA TRP A 78 1.08 17.89 17.76
C TRP A 78 2.29 17.03 18.14
N ILE A 79 3.47 17.61 18.32
CA ILE A 79 4.68 16.89 18.79
C ILE A 79 4.48 16.33 20.21
N ALA A 80 3.70 16.98 21.07
CA ALA A 80 3.37 16.42 22.39
C ALA A 80 2.54 15.13 22.28
N LYS A 81 1.69 15.01 21.26
CA LYS A 81 0.89 13.81 20.98
C LYS A 81 1.65 12.76 20.16
N HIS A 82 2.52 13.21 19.27
CA HIS A 82 3.30 12.39 18.32
C HIS A 82 4.79 12.74 18.43
N PRO A 83 5.45 12.42 19.57
CA PRO A 83 6.83 12.82 19.81
C PRO A 83 7.79 12.23 18.79
N SER A 84 8.94 12.87 18.61
CA SER A 84 9.99 12.33 17.74
C SER A 84 10.45 10.96 18.25
N ALA A 85 10.41 9.94 17.39
CA ALA A 85 10.84 8.60 17.73
C ALA A 85 12.35 8.53 18.09
N LEU A 86 13.16 9.48 17.61
CA LEU A 86 14.56 9.64 18.03
C LEU A 86 14.67 10.16 19.47
N ASN A 87 13.79 11.08 19.87
CA ASN A 87 13.80 11.66 21.22
C ASN A 87 13.30 10.67 22.28
N ILE A 88 12.33 9.81 21.91
CA ILE A 88 11.80 8.77 22.80
C ILE A 88 12.40 7.39 22.52
N PHE A 89 13.54 7.32 21.82
CA PHE A 89 14.15 6.07 21.38
C PHE A 89 14.39 5.10 22.55
N ASP A 90 14.93 5.59 23.67
CA ASP A 90 15.19 4.77 24.86
C ASP A 90 13.91 4.15 25.43
N GLN A 91 12.78 4.86 25.38
CA GLN A 91 11.49 4.36 25.82
C GLN A 91 10.96 3.29 24.87
N ILE A 92 11.13 3.49 23.55
CA ILE A 92 10.72 2.52 22.52
C ILE A 92 11.47 1.21 22.72
N VAL A 93 12.80 1.25 22.87
CA VAL A 93 13.60 0.03 23.01
C VAL A 93 13.38 -0.67 24.36
N GLU A 94 13.06 0.07 25.43
CA GLU A 94 12.71 -0.56 26.71
C GLU A 94 11.38 -1.32 26.60
N VAL A 95 10.39 -0.79 25.89
CA VAL A 95 9.11 -1.49 25.62
C VAL A 95 9.29 -2.69 24.67
N ALA A 96 10.24 -2.61 23.76
CA ALA A 96 10.56 -3.67 22.80
C ALA A 96 11.48 -4.76 23.38
N LYS A 97 12.11 -4.51 24.53
CA LYS A 97 13.07 -5.42 25.16
C LYS A 97 12.44 -6.77 25.47
N GLY A 98 13.12 -7.84 25.04
CA GLY A 98 12.64 -9.23 25.19
C GLY A 98 11.50 -9.62 24.24
N LYS A 99 11.06 -8.72 23.36
CA LYS A 99 10.07 -9.01 22.31
C LYS A 99 10.75 -9.25 20.97
N GLN A 100 10.08 -10.00 20.11
CA GLN A 100 10.45 -10.17 18.72
C GLN A 100 9.97 -8.98 17.90
N ILE A 101 10.92 -8.11 17.52
CA ILE A 101 10.64 -6.95 16.67
C ILE A 101 10.44 -7.40 15.21
N VAL A 102 9.44 -6.83 14.54
CA VAL A 102 9.18 -7.03 13.10
C VAL A 102 9.06 -5.66 12.44
N MET A 103 9.81 -5.42 11.37
CA MET A 103 9.89 -4.11 10.73
C MET A 103 9.07 -4.07 9.44
N PHE A 104 8.24 -3.03 9.31
CA PHE A 104 7.47 -2.72 8.12
C PHE A 104 7.81 -1.30 7.67
N LEU A 105 8.27 -1.15 6.44
CA LEU A 105 8.80 0.10 5.93
C LEU A 105 8.07 0.47 4.65
N ASP A 106 7.48 1.65 4.61
CA ASP A 106 7.09 2.26 3.34
C ASP A 106 8.33 2.72 2.54
N TYR A 107 8.17 3.00 1.25
CA TYR A 107 9.27 3.36 0.36
C TYR A 107 9.37 4.86 0.07
N ASP A 108 8.42 5.42 -0.68
CA ASP A 108 8.47 6.81 -1.15
C ASP A 108 8.16 7.79 -0.02
N GLY A 109 9.02 8.78 0.22
CA GLY A 109 8.85 9.69 1.36
C GLY A 109 9.33 9.13 2.70
N THR A 110 9.58 7.81 2.76
CA THR A 110 10.06 7.12 3.97
C THR A 110 11.53 6.69 3.83
N LEU A 111 11.85 5.75 2.93
CA LEU A 111 13.21 5.28 2.68
C LEU A 111 13.91 6.03 1.55
N SER A 112 13.14 6.68 0.69
CA SER A 112 13.61 7.55 -0.40
C SER A 112 12.94 8.91 -0.31
N PRO A 113 13.60 10.03 -0.65
CA PRO A 113 12.94 11.32 -0.73
C PRO A 113 11.84 11.33 -1.81
N ILE A 114 10.83 12.18 -1.61
CA ILE A 114 9.79 12.45 -2.60
C ILE A 114 10.39 13.34 -3.70
N VAL A 115 10.41 12.83 -4.93
CA VAL A 115 10.96 13.53 -6.10
C VAL A 115 9.88 13.86 -7.12
N LYS A 116 10.19 14.74 -8.08
CA LYS A 116 9.27 15.08 -9.18
C LYS A 116 9.08 13.93 -10.17
N ASP A 117 10.16 13.19 -10.43
CA ASP A 117 10.15 12.05 -11.33
C ASP A 117 10.16 10.75 -10.51
N PRO A 118 9.06 9.98 -10.48
CA PRO A 118 8.97 8.74 -9.71
C PRO A 118 10.07 7.71 -10.04
N GLU A 119 10.67 7.75 -11.24
CA GLU A 119 11.79 6.87 -11.61
C GLU A 119 13.10 7.22 -10.90
N ARG A 120 13.19 8.42 -10.30
CA ARG A 120 14.39 8.94 -9.64
C ARG A 120 14.29 8.91 -8.12
N ALA A 121 13.26 8.27 -7.57
CA ALA A 121 13.09 8.04 -6.14
C ALA A 121 14.05 6.92 -5.69
N ILE A 122 15.36 7.19 -5.73
CA ILE A 122 16.39 6.19 -5.47
C ILE A 122 16.79 6.25 -4.00
N MET A 123 16.82 5.08 -3.37
CA MET A 123 17.35 4.89 -2.02
C MET A 123 18.86 5.16 -1.99
N SER A 124 19.33 5.93 -1.00
CA SER A 124 20.78 6.15 -0.82
C SER A 124 21.49 4.87 -0.39
N GLU A 125 22.79 4.74 -0.73
CA GLU A 125 23.59 3.58 -0.30
C GLU A 125 23.70 3.45 1.23
N ALA A 126 23.66 4.58 1.95
CA ALA A 126 23.62 4.60 3.41
C ALA A 126 22.31 3.98 3.94
N MET A 127 21.16 4.33 3.34
CA MET A 127 19.87 3.75 3.68
C MET A 127 19.81 2.27 3.32
N ARG A 128 20.27 1.88 2.12
CA ARG A 128 20.35 0.48 1.70
C ARG A 128 21.17 -0.35 2.68
N THR A 129 22.30 0.19 3.13
CA THR A 129 23.15 -0.46 4.14
C THR A 129 22.45 -0.58 5.50
N ALA A 130 21.73 0.46 5.93
CA ALA A 130 20.98 0.42 7.18
C ALA A 130 19.85 -0.62 7.13
N VAL A 131 19.05 -0.66 6.06
CA VAL A 131 17.97 -1.64 5.87
C VAL A 131 18.51 -3.07 5.79
N ARG A 132 19.64 -3.29 5.10
CA ARG A 132 20.32 -4.59 5.08
C ARG A 132 20.71 -5.07 6.48
N LYS A 133 21.33 -4.18 7.27
CA LYS A 133 21.71 -4.52 8.66
C LYS A 133 20.49 -4.75 9.54
N LEU A 134 19.43 -3.96 9.34
CA LEU A 134 18.15 -4.13 10.02
C LEU A 134 17.53 -5.50 9.72
N ALA A 135 17.55 -5.94 8.47
CA ALA A 135 17.03 -7.24 8.04
C ALA A 135 17.81 -8.43 8.59
N ALA A 136 19.10 -8.24 8.88
CA ALA A 136 19.91 -9.23 9.58
C ALA A 136 19.59 -9.34 11.07
N CYS A 137 18.97 -8.30 11.66
CA CYS A 137 18.56 -8.26 13.06
C CYS A 137 17.08 -8.67 13.25
N PHE A 138 16.22 -8.29 12.31
CA PHE A 138 14.77 -8.39 12.43
C PHE A 138 14.11 -8.81 11.12
N PRO A 139 13.05 -9.64 11.14
CA PRO A 139 12.24 -9.84 9.94
C PRO A 139 11.73 -8.48 9.44
N THR A 140 11.98 -8.19 8.16
CA THR A 140 11.74 -6.86 7.59
C THR A 140 10.98 -6.97 6.27
N ALA A 141 9.97 -6.12 6.11
CA ALA A 141 9.15 -6.02 4.91
C ALA A 141 9.08 -4.58 4.39
N ILE A 142 9.09 -4.43 3.07
CA ILE A 142 8.78 -3.16 2.39
C ILE A 142 7.35 -3.23 1.86
N ILE A 143 6.52 -2.24 2.20
CA ILE A 143 5.13 -2.14 1.76
C ILE A 143 4.95 -0.84 0.98
N SER A 144 4.73 -0.94 -0.33
CA SER A 144 4.69 0.21 -1.24
C SER A 144 3.46 0.18 -2.15
N GLY A 145 3.03 1.38 -2.57
CA GLY A 145 2.04 1.54 -3.65
C GLY A 145 2.58 1.15 -5.03
N ARG A 146 3.91 1.13 -5.21
CA ARG A 146 4.59 0.80 -6.46
C ARG A 146 4.44 -0.67 -6.83
N ASN A 147 4.66 -0.99 -8.11
CA ASN A 147 4.93 -2.35 -8.55
C ASN A 147 6.02 -3.02 -7.69
N ARG A 148 5.78 -4.27 -7.26
CA ARG A 148 6.67 -5.06 -6.41
C ARG A 148 8.08 -5.23 -7.00
N GLU A 149 8.19 -5.51 -8.30
CA GLU A 149 9.47 -5.70 -8.99
C GLU A 149 10.25 -4.38 -9.07
N LYS A 150 9.54 -3.28 -9.34
CA LYS A 150 10.16 -1.95 -9.41
C LYS A 150 10.72 -1.50 -8.05
N VAL A 151 9.95 -1.66 -6.96
CA VAL A 151 10.45 -1.33 -5.63
C VAL A 151 11.59 -2.28 -5.22
N PHE A 152 11.54 -3.55 -5.62
CA PHE A 152 12.65 -4.48 -5.45
C PHE A 152 13.92 -3.98 -6.17
N ASP A 153 13.83 -3.52 -7.41
CA ASP A 153 14.98 -3.03 -8.18
C ASP A 153 15.61 -1.78 -7.54
N PHE A 154 14.78 -0.87 -7.00
CA PHE A 154 15.31 0.29 -6.29
C PHE A 154 16.02 -0.09 -4.98
N VAL A 155 15.46 -1.04 -4.22
CA VAL A 155 15.98 -1.44 -2.90
C VAL A 155 17.17 -2.39 -3.03
N GLY A 156 17.12 -3.34 -3.97
CA GLY A 156 18.21 -4.27 -4.29
C GLY A 156 18.62 -5.21 -3.15
N LEU A 157 17.68 -5.60 -2.27
CA LEU A 157 17.92 -6.51 -1.14
C LEU A 157 17.04 -7.75 -1.26
N SER A 158 17.63 -8.94 -1.36
CA SER A 158 16.90 -10.20 -1.56
C SER A 158 16.38 -10.84 -0.28
N GLU A 159 16.82 -10.34 0.88
CA GLU A 159 16.52 -10.84 2.23
C GLU A 159 15.23 -10.25 2.85
N LEU A 160 14.55 -9.36 2.12
CA LEU A 160 13.34 -8.67 2.57
C LEU A 160 12.07 -9.31 2.00
N TYR A 161 10.96 -9.12 2.69
CA TYR A 161 9.64 -9.25 2.09
C TYR A 161 9.30 -7.99 1.31
N TYR A 162 8.61 -8.15 0.17
CA TYR A 162 8.15 -7.04 -0.66
C TYR A 162 6.66 -7.16 -0.92
N ALA A 163 5.92 -6.12 -0.56
CA ALA A 163 4.51 -5.96 -0.79
C ALA A 163 4.31 -4.74 -1.70
N GLY A 164 4.14 -4.98 -3.00
CA GLY A 164 3.83 -3.95 -3.99
C GLY A 164 2.34 -3.79 -4.23
N SER A 165 1.96 -2.81 -5.04
CA SER A 165 0.58 -2.52 -5.43
C SER A 165 -0.31 -2.30 -4.20
N HIS A 166 0.15 -1.49 -3.25
CA HIS A 166 -0.52 -1.28 -1.96
C HIS A 166 -0.69 -2.57 -1.13
N GLY A 167 0.21 -3.52 -1.34
CA GLY A 167 0.22 -4.82 -0.70
C GLY A 167 -0.62 -5.90 -1.39
N MET A 168 -1.10 -5.66 -2.62
CA MET A 168 -1.80 -6.68 -3.43
C MET A 168 -0.86 -7.64 -4.18
N ASP A 169 0.45 -7.38 -4.18
CA ASP A 169 1.47 -8.31 -4.69
C ASP A 169 2.55 -8.50 -3.61
N ILE A 170 2.50 -9.61 -2.86
CA ILE A 170 3.43 -9.90 -1.76
C ILE A 170 4.32 -11.08 -2.12
N MET A 171 5.64 -10.90 -2.03
CA MET A 171 6.63 -11.96 -2.17
C MET A 171 7.60 -11.96 -1.00
N GLY A 172 7.87 -13.14 -0.45
CA GLY A 172 8.89 -13.35 0.58
C GLY A 172 10.25 -13.74 0.02
N PRO A 173 11.32 -13.57 0.81
CA PRO A 173 12.67 -13.98 0.41
C PRO A 173 12.79 -15.50 0.35
N ALA A 174 13.52 -16.03 -0.63
CA ALA A 174 13.66 -17.47 -0.85
C ALA A 174 14.28 -18.21 0.34
N GLN A 175 15.21 -17.58 1.05
CA GLN A 175 15.89 -18.17 2.20
C GLN A 175 15.12 -17.96 3.53
N GLY A 176 13.96 -17.29 3.50
CA GLY A 176 13.34 -16.74 4.70
C GLY A 176 14.01 -15.45 5.13
N SER A 177 13.46 -14.80 6.16
CA SER A 177 13.98 -13.55 6.72
C SER A 177 14.35 -13.78 8.18
N ASN A 178 15.59 -13.46 8.55
CA ASN A 178 16.11 -13.67 9.90
C ASN A 178 15.84 -15.07 10.49
N GLY A 179 16.06 -16.12 9.69
CA GLY A 179 15.81 -17.51 10.10
C GLY A 179 14.33 -17.94 10.12
N ILE A 180 13.40 -17.03 9.86
CA ILE A 180 11.95 -17.31 9.80
C ILE A 180 11.53 -17.50 8.35
N LYS A 181 11.00 -18.68 8.04
CA LYS A 181 10.35 -18.97 6.77
C LYS A 181 8.86 -18.73 6.90
N ALA A 182 8.32 -17.84 6.06
CA ALA A 182 6.88 -17.64 6.00
C ALA A 182 6.16 -18.90 5.52
N SER A 183 5.00 -19.12 6.11
CA SER A 183 3.97 -20.03 5.64
C SER A 183 3.11 -19.31 4.59
N GLY A 184 2.72 -20.00 3.53
CA GLY A 184 1.91 -19.41 2.47
C GLY A 184 1.98 -20.22 1.17
N VAL A 185 1.31 -19.71 0.13
CA VAL A 185 1.31 -20.35 -1.19
C VAL A 185 2.73 -20.33 -1.75
N LYS A 186 3.25 -21.52 -2.04
CA LYS A 186 4.58 -21.70 -2.63
C LYS A 186 4.53 -21.36 -4.12
N SER A 187 5.52 -20.61 -4.55
CA SER A 187 5.77 -20.26 -5.94
C SER A 187 7.27 -20.27 -6.21
N TYR A 188 7.66 -19.89 -7.42
CA TYR A 188 9.06 -19.78 -7.81
C TYR A 188 9.37 -18.37 -8.31
N ASP A 189 10.51 -17.83 -7.91
CA ASP A 189 11.01 -16.57 -8.47
C ASP A 189 11.53 -16.76 -9.91
N GLY A 190 11.92 -15.66 -10.57
CA GLY A 190 12.49 -15.71 -11.92
C GLY A 190 13.80 -16.49 -12.05
N LYS A 191 14.40 -16.93 -10.93
CA LYS A 191 15.63 -17.72 -10.86
C LYS A 191 15.36 -19.18 -10.47
N GLY A 192 14.09 -19.57 -10.29
CA GLY A 192 13.69 -20.92 -9.89
C GLY A 192 13.81 -21.22 -8.40
N ASN A 193 14.00 -20.23 -7.54
CA ASN A 193 14.01 -20.42 -6.10
C ASN A 193 12.57 -20.47 -5.55
N GLU A 194 12.30 -21.38 -4.62
CA GLU A 194 11.02 -21.43 -3.93
C GLU A 194 10.82 -20.15 -3.09
N VAL A 195 9.68 -19.50 -3.26
CA VAL A 195 9.28 -18.29 -2.53
C VAL A 195 7.84 -18.41 -2.05
N VAL A 196 7.47 -17.58 -1.07
CA VAL A 196 6.06 -17.36 -0.71
C VAL A 196 5.52 -16.24 -1.59
N LEU A 197 4.38 -16.48 -2.23
CA LEU A 197 3.69 -15.50 -3.08
C LEU A 197 2.22 -15.37 -2.65
N PHE A 198 1.74 -14.14 -2.56
CA PHE A 198 0.34 -13.86 -2.26
C PHE A 198 -0.18 -12.67 -3.07
N GLN A 199 -1.26 -12.92 -3.82
CA GLN A 199 -1.80 -12.00 -4.82
C GLN A 199 -3.34 -11.97 -4.75
N PRO A 200 -3.93 -11.27 -3.76
CA PRO A 200 -5.38 -11.25 -3.56
C PRO A 200 -6.13 -10.59 -4.74
N ALA A 201 -5.43 -9.81 -5.56
CA ALA A 201 -5.98 -9.13 -6.73
C ALA A 201 -5.68 -9.83 -8.07
N LYS A 202 -5.24 -11.10 -8.04
CA LYS A 202 -4.77 -11.80 -9.26
C LYS A 202 -5.78 -11.78 -10.40
N ASP A 203 -7.06 -11.97 -10.10
CA ASP A 203 -8.15 -12.01 -11.09
C ASP A 203 -8.38 -10.66 -11.79
N PHE A 204 -7.89 -9.55 -11.22
CA PHE A 204 -8.05 -8.20 -11.76
C PHE A 204 -6.96 -7.79 -12.75
N GLU A 205 -5.88 -8.57 -12.88
CA GLU A 205 -4.71 -8.21 -13.72
C GLU A 205 -5.12 -7.88 -15.17
N SER A 206 -5.99 -8.72 -15.76
CA SER A 206 -6.47 -8.48 -17.13
C SER A 206 -7.31 -7.21 -17.25
N THR A 207 -8.07 -6.86 -16.23
CA THR A 207 -8.89 -5.65 -16.18
C THR A 207 -8.01 -4.41 -16.00
N ILE A 208 -7.01 -4.48 -15.12
CA ILE A 208 -6.02 -3.41 -14.92
C ILE A 208 -5.23 -3.14 -16.20
N ASN A 209 -4.82 -4.18 -16.94
CA ASN A 209 -4.19 -4.03 -18.25
C ASN A 209 -5.07 -3.27 -19.25
N LYS A 210 -6.38 -3.58 -19.29
CA LYS A 210 -7.32 -2.87 -20.16
C LYS A 210 -7.44 -1.40 -19.78
N VAL A 211 -7.59 -1.10 -18.49
CA VAL A 211 -7.67 0.28 -18.00
C VAL A 211 -6.40 1.06 -18.31
N PHE A 212 -5.23 0.47 -18.06
CA PHE A 212 -3.95 1.10 -18.36
C PHE A 212 -3.87 1.51 -19.83
N ASN A 213 -4.18 0.60 -20.76
CA ASN A 213 -4.15 0.91 -22.20
C ASN A 213 -5.13 2.03 -22.58
N MET A 214 -6.32 2.06 -21.98
CA MET A 214 -7.30 3.13 -22.23
C MET A 214 -6.84 4.49 -21.69
N LEU A 215 -6.27 4.50 -20.48
CA LEU A 215 -5.78 5.72 -19.84
C LEU A 215 -4.49 6.23 -20.49
N GLU A 216 -3.67 5.35 -21.08
CA GLU A 216 -2.42 5.74 -21.73
C GLU A 216 -2.64 6.77 -22.85
N ASP A 217 -3.65 6.55 -23.69
CA ASP A 217 -3.99 7.46 -24.78
C ASP A 217 -4.58 8.80 -24.31
N ILE A 218 -5.24 8.81 -23.14
CA ILE A 218 -5.75 10.03 -22.50
C ILE A 218 -4.59 10.83 -21.92
N VAL A 219 -3.77 10.17 -21.09
CA VAL A 219 -2.64 10.79 -20.38
C VAL A 219 -1.61 11.35 -21.37
N ARG A 220 -1.37 10.69 -22.52
CA ARG A 220 -0.45 11.18 -23.56
C ARG A 220 -0.83 12.54 -24.14
N LYS A 221 -2.11 12.95 -24.03
CA LYS A 221 -2.61 14.23 -24.54
C LYS A 221 -2.47 15.38 -23.54
N VAL A 222 -2.23 15.08 -22.26
CA VAL A 222 -2.13 16.07 -21.18
C VAL A 222 -0.66 16.34 -20.87
N ASN A 223 -0.23 17.58 -21.09
CA ASN A 223 1.18 17.94 -20.88
C ASN A 223 1.57 17.76 -19.40
N GLY A 224 2.70 17.11 -19.16
CA GLY A 224 3.22 16.86 -17.80
C GLY A 224 2.54 15.73 -17.03
N ALA A 225 1.45 15.15 -17.54
CA ALA A 225 0.82 13.97 -16.95
C ALA A 225 1.68 12.72 -17.23
N ARG A 226 1.69 11.77 -16.30
CA ARG A 226 2.38 10.48 -16.46
C ARG A 226 1.49 9.35 -15.98
N ILE A 227 1.62 8.18 -16.60
CA ILE A 227 0.89 6.97 -16.21
C ILE A 227 1.88 5.87 -15.83
N GLU A 228 1.55 5.09 -14.81
CA GLU A 228 2.37 3.99 -14.32
C GLU A 228 1.51 2.73 -14.13
N HIS A 229 2.02 1.60 -14.64
CA HIS A 229 1.40 0.29 -14.44
C HIS A 229 2.01 -0.39 -13.22
N ASN A 230 1.20 -0.53 -12.17
CA ASN A 230 1.61 -1.08 -10.89
C ASN A 230 1.11 -2.53 -10.69
N LYS A 231 0.96 -3.30 -11.78
CA LYS A 231 0.45 -4.68 -11.83
C LYS A 231 -1.03 -4.85 -11.46
N PHE A 232 -1.39 -4.52 -10.23
CA PHE A 232 -2.76 -4.55 -9.72
C PHE A 232 -3.35 -3.16 -9.50
N SER A 233 -2.68 -2.11 -9.95
CA SER A 233 -3.21 -0.74 -9.98
C SER A 233 -2.62 0.04 -11.14
N VAL A 234 -3.26 1.16 -11.49
CA VAL A 234 -2.77 2.16 -12.45
C VAL A 234 -2.67 3.49 -11.73
N SER A 235 -1.53 4.15 -11.83
CA SER A 235 -1.32 5.47 -11.21
C SER A 235 -1.15 6.54 -12.29
N VAL A 236 -1.99 7.56 -12.26
CA VAL A 236 -1.94 8.74 -13.13
C VAL A 236 -1.40 9.91 -12.31
N HIS A 237 -0.14 10.24 -12.54
CA HIS A 237 0.58 11.31 -11.88
C HIS A 237 0.28 12.64 -12.58
N PHE A 238 -0.17 13.63 -11.81
CA PHE A 238 -0.48 14.97 -12.31
C PHE A 238 0.41 16.06 -11.69
N ARG A 239 1.54 15.65 -11.11
CA ARG A 239 2.45 16.55 -10.39
C ARG A 239 3.03 17.68 -11.25
N CYS A 240 3.26 17.40 -12.52
CA CYS A 240 3.82 18.34 -13.50
C CYS A 240 2.75 18.85 -14.48
N VAL A 241 1.46 18.62 -14.19
CA VAL A 241 0.33 19.14 -14.95
C VAL A 241 -0.05 20.50 -14.38
N GLU A 242 -0.31 21.48 -15.25
CA GLU A 242 -0.80 22.80 -14.85
C GLU A 242 -2.16 22.66 -14.13
N GLU A 243 -2.39 23.48 -13.11
CA GLU A 243 -3.55 23.32 -12.22
C GLU A 243 -4.89 23.50 -12.96
N GLU A 244 -4.91 24.31 -14.04
CA GLU A 244 -6.10 24.49 -14.86
C GLU A 244 -6.55 23.23 -15.61
N ASP A 245 -5.67 22.23 -15.75
CA ASP A 245 -5.95 20.98 -16.46
C ASP A 245 -6.27 19.80 -15.49
N TRP A 246 -6.23 20.03 -14.17
CA TRP A 246 -6.41 18.95 -13.18
C TRP A 246 -7.82 18.35 -13.21
N ASP A 247 -8.84 19.20 -13.33
CA ASP A 247 -10.25 18.77 -13.38
C ASP A 247 -10.54 17.99 -14.66
N VAL A 248 -10.04 18.48 -15.80
CA VAL A 248 -10.16 17.80 -17.10
C VAL A 248 -9.53 16.42 -17.04
N LEU A 249 -8.30 16.30 -16.53
CA LEU A 249 -7.63 15.02 -16.39
C LEU A 249 -8.39 14.08 -15.45
N ALA A 250 -8.85 14.57 -14.29
CA ALA A 250 -9.60 13.77 -13.33
C ALA A 250 -10.93 13.26 -13.90
N ASP A 251 -11.65 14.09 -14.66
CA ASP A 251 -12.92 13.73 -15.30
C ASP A 251 -12.71 12.64 -16.37
N GLU A 252 -11.67 12.76 -17.19
CA GLU A 252 -11.31 11.75 -18.20
C GLU A 252 -10.93 10.41 -17.57
N VAL A 253 -10.11 10.43 -16.51
CA VAL A 253 -9.77 9.21 -15.76
C VAL A 253 -11.03 8.58 -15.17
N ARG A 254 -11.92 9.39 -14.57
CA ARG A 254 -13.18 8.91 -13.98
C ARG A 254 -14.09 8.30 -15.04
N ALA A 255 -14.21 8.91 -16.22
CA ALA A 255 -15.01 8.41 -17.32
C ALA A 255 -14.56 6.99 -17.75
N VAL A 256 -13.25 6.73 -17.77
CA VAL A 256 -12.73 5.37 -18.03
C VAL A 256 -13.10 4.42 -16.89
N VAL A 257 -12.90 4.81 -15.63
CA VAL A 257 -13.17 3.95 -14.47
C VAL A 257 -14.64 3.54 -14.36
N GLN A 258 -15.58 4.39 -14.80
CA GLN A 258 -17.02 4.08 -14.80
C GLN A 258 -17.40 2.84 -15.61
N PHE A 259 -16.60 2.44 -16.61
CA PHE A 259 -16.81 1.21 -17.37
C PHE A 259 -16.40 -0.07 -16.60
N PHE A 260 -15.73 0.08 -15.45
CA PHE A 260 -15.17 -1.01 -14.66
C PHE A 260 -15.70 -0.94 -13.21
N PRO A 261 -16.94 -1.41 -12.95
CA PRO A 261 -17.59 -1.29 -11.64
C PRO A 261 -16.86 -2.05 -10.51
N THR A 262 -15.94 -2.95 -10.86
CA THR A 262 -15.11 -3.70 -9.93
C THR A 262 -13.82 -2.97 -9.55
N LEU A 263 -13.59 -1.75 -10.06
CA LEU A 263 -12.46 -0.89 -9.73
C LEU A 263 -12.94 0.37 -9.03
N CYS A 264 -12.05 1.02 -8.27
CA CYS A 264 -12.29 2.31 -7.67
C CYS A 264 -11.15 3.28 -8.01
N LEU A 265 -11.48 4.57 -8.02
CA LEU A 265 -10.54 5.66 -8.16
C LEU A 265 -10.23 6.23 -6.77
N THR A 266 -8.96 6.30 -6.42
CA THR A 266 -8.49 6.92 -5.18
C THR A 266 -7.46 8.00 -5.46
N GLU A 267 -7.30 8.91 -4.52
CA GLU A 267 -6.37 10.04 -4.63
C GLU A 267 -5.18 9.83 -3.71
N GLY A 268 -3.99 10.18 -4.18
CA GLY A 268 -2.77 10.28 -3.38
C GLY A 268 -2.09 11.62 -3.60
N ARG A 269 -0.83 11.75 -3.17
CA ARG A 269 -0.06 12.99 -3.29
C ARG A 269 0.31 13.32 -4.74
N LYS A 270 -0.54 14.12 -5.40
CA LYS A 270 -0.47 14.48 -6.83
C LYS A 270 -0.55 13.28 -7.77
N VAL A 271 -1.35 12.28 -7.39
CA VAL A 271 -1.60 11.06 -8.16
C VAL A 271 -3.06 10.62 -8.04
N LEU A 272 -3.65 10.15 -9.13
CA LEU A 272 -4.91 9.43 -9.17
C LEU A 272 -4.62 7.95 -9.36
N GLU A 273 -5.20 7.09 -8.53
CA GLU A 273 -4.93 5.66 -8.55
C GLU A 273 -6.20 4.87 -8.86
N VAL A 274 -6.16 4.06 -9.91
CA VAL A 274 -7.20 3.09 -10.21
C VAL A 274 -6.79 1.74 -9.65
N ARG A 275 -7.62 1.18 -8.76
CA ARG A 275 -7.33 -0.08 -8.06
C ARG A 275 -8.57 -0.97 -7.94
N PRO A 276 -8.42 -2.30 -7.77
CA PRO A 276 -9.51 -3.21 -7.48
C PRO A 276 -10.33 -2.77 -6.27
N SER A 277 -11.66 -2.85 -6.38
CA SER A 277 -12.60 -2.62 -5.29
C SER A 277 -12.67 -3.84 -4.38
N ILE A 278 -11.54 -4.20 -3.78
CA ILE A 278 -11.44 -5.26 -2.77
C ILE A 278 -11.12 -4.66 -1.41
N SER A 279 -11.53 -5.33 -0.34
CA SER A 279 -11.19 -4.92 1.03
C SER A 279 -9.73 -5.29 1.34
N TRP A 280 -8.81 -4.54 0.75
CA TRP A 280 -7.37 -4.71 0.93
C TRP A 280 -6.65 -3.36 0.99
N ASP A 281 -5.75 -3.22 1.95
CA ASP A 281 -4.96 -2.02 2.22
C ASP A 281 -3.59 -2.41 2.83
N LYS A 282 -2.72 -1.42 3.09
CA LYS A 282 -1.40 -1.69 3.69
C LYS A 282 -1.49 -2.29 5.10
N GLY A 283 -2.57 -2.02 5.84
CA GLY A 283 -2.85 -2.66 7.13
C GLY A 283 -3.14 -4.15 6.98
N LYS A 284 -3.96 -4.54 5.99
CA LYS A 284 -4.20 -5.95 5.64
C LYS A 284 -2.93 -6.65 5.18
N ALA A 285 -2.04 -5.95 4.46
CA ALA A 285 -0.74 -6.50 4.09
C ALA A 285 0.16 -6.76 5.32
N LEU A 286 0.17 -5.84 6.29
CA LEU A 286 0.87 -6.04 7.57
C LEU A 286 0.30 -7.24 8.35
N GLU A 287 -1.02 -7.34 8.49
CA GLU A 287 -1.67 -8.47 9.17
C GLU A 287 -1.32 -9.81 8.47
N TYR A 288 -1.40 -9.84 7.14
CA TYR A 288 -1.02 -11.01 6.35
C TYR A 288 0.44 -11.42 6.61
N LEU A 289 1.37 -10.46 6.61
CA LEU A 289 2.78 -10.75 6.82
C LEU A 289 3.05 -11.26 8.25
N LEU A 290 2.41 -10.68 9.27
CA LEU A 290 2.50 -11.19 10.64
C LEU A 290 1.99 -12.63 10.75
N ASN A 291 0.84 -12.93 10.14
CA ASN A 291 0.29 -14.28 10.11
C ASN A 291 1.19 -15.26 9.34
N ALA A 292 1.65 -14.87 8.16
CA ALA A 292 2.55 -15.68 7.33
C ALA A 292 3.85 -16.02 8.07
N LEU A 293 4.37 -15.11 8.89
CA LEU A 293 5.55 -15.34 9.74
C LEU A 293 5.26 -16.16 11.01
N GLY A 294 4.00 -16.50 11.30
CA GLY A 294 3.60 -17.17 12.55
C GLY A 294 3.70 -16.25 13.79
N LEU A 295 3.53 -14.94 13.59
CA LEU A 295 3.71 -13.90 14.59
C LEU A 295 2.41 -13.19 14.98
N GLU A 296 1.32 -13.45 14.27
CA GLU A 296 0.01 -12.87 14.57
C GLU A 296 -0.49 -13.29 15.97
N GLY A 297 -1.04 -12.32 16.71
CA GLY A 297 -1.66 -12.53 18.02
C GLY A 297 -0.71 -12.88 19.16
N ARG A 298 0.60 -12.98 18.90
CA ARG A 298 1.61 -13.29 19.91
C ARG A 298 1.91 -12.07 20.80
N PRO A 299 1.87 -12.20 22.14
CA PRO A 299 2.10 -11.08 23.06
C PRO A 299 3.56 -10.64 23.11
N ASP A 300 4.49 -11.50 22.67
CA ASP A 300 5.92 -11.25 22.62
C ASP A 300 6.39 -10.68 21.28
N VAL A 301 5.48 -10.24 20.40
CA VAL A 301 5.82 -9.62 19.12
C VAL A 301 5.63 -8.10 19.20
N PHE A 302 6.58 -7.34 18.64
CA PHE A 302 6.55 -5.88 18.59
C PHE A 302 6.71 -5.39 17.15
N PRO A 303 5.62 -5.30 16.37
CA PRO A 303 5.64 -4.77 15.01
C PRO A 303 5.86 -3.25 15.02
N VAL A 304 6.77 -2.79 14.17
CA VAL A 304 7.07 -1.37 13.96
C VAL A 304 6.80 -1.04 12.50
N TYR A 305 5.94 -0.05 12.23
CA TYR A 305 5.66 0.45 10.89
C TYR A 305 6.13 1.89 10.75
N ILE A 306 6.86 2.21 9.68
CA ILE A 306 7.30 3.58 9.35
C ILE A 306 6.74 3.96 7.97
N GLY A 307 6.02 5.08 7.88
CA GLY A 307 5.42 5.55 6.62
C GLY A 307 5.07 7.04 6.59
N ASP A 308 4.87 7.63 5.41
CA ASP A 308 4.70 9.08 5.23
C ASP A 308 3.31 9.51 4.76
N ASP A 309 2.55 8.62 4.11
CA ASP A 309 1.35 8.99 3.35
C ASP A 309 0.06 8.40 3.94
N ARG A 310 -1.08 8.87 3.44
CA ARG A 310 -2.43 8.50 3.90
C ARG A 310 -2.67 6.99 3.88
N THR A 311 -2.06 6.25 2.97
CA THR A 311 -2.21 4.79 2.90
C THR A 311 -1.55 4.06 4.07
N ASP A 312 -0.57 4.68 4.72
CA ASP A 312 0.12 4.09 5.88
C ASP A 312 -0.73 4.19 7.15
N GLU A 313 -1.71 5.09 7.17
CA GLU A 313 -2.70 5.19 8.27
C GLU A 313 -3.46 3.88 8.48
N ASP A 314 -3.68 3.09 7.44
CA ASP A 314 -4.35 1.81 7.57
C ASP A 314 -3.49 0.81 8.36
N ALA A 315 -2.16 0.84 8.19
CA ALA A 315 -1.23 0.08 9.01
C ALA A 315 -1.16 0.61 10.45
N PHE A 316 -1.08 1.94 10.64
CA PHE A 316 -1.08 2.53 11.98
C PHE A 316 -2.34 2.19 12.79
N LYS A 317 -3.52 2.18 12.15
CA LYS A 317 -4.78 1.76 12.78
C LYS A 317 -4.73 0.32 13.27
N VAL A 318 -4.14 -0.60 12.49
CA VAL A 318 -3.98 -2.01 12.91
C VAL A 318 -3.13 -2.09 14.18
N LEU A 319 -1.98 -1.40 14.19
CA LEU A 319 -1.07 -1.40 15.34
C LEU A 319 -1.71 -0.81 16.60
N ASN A 320 -2.48 0.27 16.47
CA ASN A 320 -3.23 0.87 17.58
C ASN A 320 -4.30 -0.06 18.14
N LYS A 321 -5.08 -0.72 17.28
CA LYS A 321 -6.18 -1.60 17.71
C LYS A 321 -5.69 -2.78 18.52
N GLN A 322 -4.52 -3.31 18.18
CA GLN A 322 -3.91 -4.44 18.89
C GLN A 322 -3.16 -3.98 20.16
N ASN A 323 -2.96 -2.68 20.35
CA ASN A 323 -2.17 -2.07 21.44
C ASN A 323 -0.74 -2.66 21.58
N HIS A 324 -0.26 -3.30 20.52
CA HIS A 324 0.91 -4.19 20.52
C HIS A 324 1.76 -3.85 19.29
N GLY A 325 2.28 -2.63 19.20
CA GLY A 325 3.12 -2.19 18.09
C GLY A 325 3.41 -0.69 18.11
N LEU A 326 4.20 -0.23 17.14
CA LEU A 326 4.59 1.17 16.99
C LEU A 326 4.46 1.63 15.54
N GLY A 327 3.55 2.55 15.29
CA GLY A 327 3.47 3.33 14.06
C GLY A 327 4.25 4.64 14.19
N ILE A 328 5.08 4.93 13.19
CA ILE A 328 5.91 6.13 13.10
C ILE A 328 5.57 6.87 11.81
N LEU A 329 5.02 8.08 11.90
CA LEU A 329 4.74 8.92 10.74
C LEU A 329 6.00 9.69 10.32
N VAL A 330 6.32 9.68 9.02
CA VAL A 330 7.34 10.54 8.43
C VAL A 330 6.70 11.81 7.89
N SER A 331 6.93 12.95 8.54
CA SER A 331 6.37 14.23 8.11
C SER A 331 7.08 15.42 8.75
N THR A 332 7.38 16.45 7.94
CA THR A 332 7.79 17.76 8.43
C THR A 332 6.61 18.67 8.80
N ALA A 333 5.39 18.26 8.46
CA ALA A 333 4.17 19.03 8.66
C ALA A 333 3.21 18.31 9.63
N VAL A 334 2.41 19.11 10.34
CA VAL A 334 1.31 18.59 11.18
C VAL A 334 0.32 17.83 10.31
N LYS A 335 0.00 16.59 10.70
CA LYS A 335 -1.02 15.76 10.05
C LYS A 335 -1.85 15.05 11.11
N GLU A 336 -3.14 14.89 10.84
CA GLU A 336 -3.92 13.91 11.59
C GLU A 336 -3.38 12.51 11.30
N THR A 337 -3.06 11.76 12.35
CA THR A 337 -2.44 10.45 12.22
C THR A 337 -2.78 9.54 13.40
N ASN A 338 -2.82 8.24 13.11
CA ASN A 338 -2.87 7.16 14.09
C ASN A 338 -1.47 6.74 14.57
N ALA A 339 -0.38 7.20 13.94
CA ALA A 339 0.97 6.90 14.42
C ALA A 339 1.17 7.41 15.85
N GLN A 340 1.90 6.67 16.70
CA GLN A 340 2.18 7.06 18.08
C GLN A 340 3.37 8.01 18.18
N SER A 341 4.26 7.99 17.20
CA SER A 341 5.43 8.86 17.12
C SER A 341 5.66 9.37 15.71
N SER A 342 6.63 10.27 15.57
CA SER A 342 6.98 10.88 14.29
C SER A 342 8.48 10.90 14.02
N LEU A 343 8.84 11.00 12.75
CA LEU A 343 10.15 11.35 12.23
C LEU A 343 9.94 12.44 11.17
N ARG A 344 10.91 13.33 10.97
CA ARG A 344 10.70 14.47 10.06
C ARG A 344 10.76 14.07 8.59
N ASP A 345 11.76 13.28 8.22
CA ASP A 345 12.11 12.99 6.84
C ASP A 345 12.97 11.71 6.75
N PRO A 346 13.33 11.25 5.53
CA PRO A 346 14.14 10.04 5.35
C PRO A 346 15.50 10.04 6.05
N SER A 347 16.07 11.20 6.42
CA SER A 347 17.34 11.26 7.16
C SER A 347 17.15 10.86 8.62
N GLU A 348 16.06 11.27 9.26
CA GLU A 348 15.73 10.81 10.63
C GLU A 348 15.31 9.33 10.64
N VAL A 349 14.67 8.85 9.56
CA VAL A 349 14.43 7.41 9.36
C VAL A 349 15.74 6.64 9.34
N LEU A 350 16.73 7.10 8.56
CA LEU A 350 18.06 6.48 8.51
C LEU A 350 18.69 6.40 9.90
N GLU A 351 18.68 7.51 10.64
CA GLU A 351 19.24 7.57 11.99
C GLU A 351 18.52 6.59 12.94
N PHE A 352 17.19 6.56 12.90
CA PHE A 352 16.39 5.66 13.74
C PHE A 352 16.74 4.19 13.47
N LEU A 353 16.81 3.79 12.19
CA LEU A 353 17.17 2.42 11.81
C LEU A 353 18.59 2.06 12.26
N GLN A 354 19.54 2.99 12.12
CA GLN A 354 20.93 2.78 12.58
C GLN A 354 21.02 2.63 14.10
N ARG A 355 20.30 3.46 14.86
CA ARG A 355 20.23 3.34 16.33
C ARG A 355 19.62 2.01 16.75
N LEU A 356 18.56 1.55 16.08
CA LEU A 356 17.90 0.28 16.38
C LEU A 356 18.82 -0.93 16.11
N VAL A 357 19.55 -0.92 14.99
CA VAL A 357 20.57 -1.93 14.68
C VAL A 357 21.68 -1.94 15.74
N CYS A 358 22.21 -0.77 16.10
CA CYS A 358 23.26 -0.65 17.11
C CYS A 358 22.79 -1.17 18.47
N TRP A 359 21.56 -0.81 18.87
CA TRP A 359 20.96 -1.30 20.10
C TRP A 359 20.86 -2.83 20.11
N GLN A 360 20.35 -3.45 19.05
CA GLN A 360 20.24 -4.92 18.97
C GLN A 360 21.60 -5.59 19.08
N GLN A 361 22.61 -5.09 18.37
CA GLN A 361 23.97 -5.65 18.37
C GLN A 361 24.67 -5.57 19.73
N ASN A 362 24.29 -4.62 20.58
CA ASN A 362 24.83 -4.50 21.94
C ASN A 362 24.07 -5.35 22.98
N HIS A 363 22.93 -5.94 22.60
CA HIS A 363 22.05 -6.73 23.48
C HIS A 363 21.86 -8.18 23.00
N THR A 364 22.55 -8.57 21.93
CA THR A 364 22.66 -9.96 21.43
C THR A 364 24.07 -10.45 21.75
#